data_AF-A0A946YI60-F1
#
_entry.id   AF-A0A946YI60-F1
#
_cell.length_a   1.000
_cell.length_b   1.000
_cell.length_c   1.000
_cell.angle_alpha   90.00
_cell.angle_beta   90.00
_cell.angle_gamma   90.00
#
_symmetry.space_group_name_H-M   'P 1'
#
loop_
_entity.id
_entity.type
_entity.pdbx_description
1 polymer ?
#
loop_
_entity_poly.entity_id
_entity_poly.type
_entity_poly.pdbx_seq_one_letter_code
_entity_poly.pdbx_strand_id
1 'polypeptide(L)'
;DTIVAWVEAGAPLGNPEDLPPPVDYPEVGEWRLADELGPPDHVIKSTAWDVPAAGQDLWWEPEVDSGIVESRCIKAIETLPSKDAHGSTHHANSHFMSQDENGNWFPSGRLSEYAYGKLGEKVPEGACRKAPANSKVGWSIHYYPDGNAVPDDQVSVGIWYHDEEDNFNEEEAYTQDLTLYFLDGGGDYLIPPHGKLMTQGFHSFDHPVRIDSWQPHLHLRGVAMSMEVFYPETGRKEVLSQASNWNAGWNHSHTYEDGFQPLIPAGATIILTAWFDNTANNPLNPDPDQWVGAGQRTTDEMSHAWIAVTHLDDEGYEKMLAEREERDQRNMATR
;
A
#
# COMPACT_ATOMS: atom_id res chain seq x y z
N ASP A 1 3.29 9.96 -41.49
CA ASP A 1 2.72 9.39 -42.73
C ASP A 1 2.12 8.00 -42.54
N THR A 2 2.83 6.99 -42.03
CA THR A 2 2.29 5.61 -41.88
C THR A 2 1.11 5.45 -40.90
N ILE A 3 1.18 6.07 -39.71
CA ILE A 3 0.10 5.97 -38.71
C ILE A 3 -1.16 6.71 -39.18
N VAL A 4 -0.99 7.90 -39.78
CA VAL A 4 -2.11 8.70 -40.31
C VAL A 4 -2.84 7.95 -41.42
N ALA A 5 -2.11 7.36 -42.37
CA ALA A 5 -2.71 6.55 -43.43
C ALA A 5 -3.44 5.30 -42.90
N TRP A 6 -2.94 4.67 -41.83
CA TRP A 6 -3.62 3.56 -41.17
C TRP A 6 -4.94 3.99 -40.50
N VAL A 7 -4.93 5.14 -39.81
CA VAL A 7 -6.16 5.72 -39.22
C VAL A 7 -7.17 6.09 -40.32
N GLU A 8 -6.73 6.76 -41.38
CA GLU A 8 -7.59 7.14 -42.52
C GLU A 8 -8.18 5.93 -43.26
N ALA A 9 -7.47 4.79 -43.26
CA ALA A 9 -7.97 3.52 -43.79
C ALA A 9 -8.97 2.80 -42.85
N GLY A 10 -9.37 3.42 -41.74
CA GLY A 10 -10.32 2.87 -40.78
C GLY A 10 -9.69 1.98 -39.71
N ALA A 11 -8.40 2.17 -39.42
CA ALA A 11 -7.65 1.42 -38.42
C ALA A 11 -7.79 -0.12 -38.57
N PRO A 12 -7.51 -0.68 -39.77
CA PRO A 12 -7.67 -2.11 -40.00
C PRO A 12 -6.80 -2.90 -39.03
N LEU A 13 -7.38 -3.95 -38.43
CA LEU A 13 -6.67 -4.86 -37.54
C LEU A 13 -5.44 -5.46 -38.27
N GLY A 14 -4.33 -5.61 -37.54
CA GLY A 14 -3.18 -6.38 -38.00
C GLY A 14 -3.52 -7.86 -38.18
N ASN A 15 -2.51 -8.68 -38.49
CA ASN A 15 -2.70 -10.13 -38.56
C ASN A 15 -3.12 -10.66 -37.16
N PRO A 16 -4.30 -11.28 -37.02
CA PRO A 16 -4.74 -11.84 -35.73
C PRO A 16 -3.79 -12.91 -35.18
N GLU A 17 -3.00 -13.57 -36.04
CA GLU A 17 -2.00 -14.56 -35.61
C GLU A 17 -0.79 -13.93 -34.90
N ASP A 18 -0.56 -12.63 -35.08
CA ASP A 18 0.50 -11.88 -34.40
C ASP A 18 0.04 -11.32 -33.03
N LEU A 19 -1.20 -11.60 -32.62
CA LEU A 19 -1.70 -11.19 -31.32
C LEU A 19 -0.97 -11.96 -30.21
N PRO A 20 -0.55 -11.29 -29.11
CA PRO A 20 -0.12 -12.01 -27.92
C PRO A 20 -1.27 -12.92 -27.43
N PRO A 21 -0.95 -14.04 -26.75
CA PRO A 21 -1.97 -14.82 -26.08
C PRO A 21 -2.87 -13.92 -25.22
N PRO A 22 -4.19 -14.15 -25.19
CA PRO A 22 -5.09 -13.41 -24.32
C PRO A 22 -4.57 -13.46 -22.87
N VAL A 23 -4.57 -12.32 -22.20
CA VAL A 23 -4.27 -12.26 -20.77
C VAL A 23 -5.42 -12.90 -20.03
N ASP A 24 -5.13 -13.89 -19.20
CA ASP A 24 -6.09 -14.44 -18.26
C ASP A 24 -6.13 -13.51 -17.04
N TYR A 25 -7.26 -12.83 -16.86
CA TYR A 25 -7.43 -11.94 -15.72
C TYR A 25 -7.96 -12.76 -14.55
N PRO A 26 -7.36 -12.67 -13.36
CA PRO A 26 -7.83 -13.54 -12.29
C PRO A 26 -9.22 -13.11 -11.83
N GLU A 27 -9.97 -14.05 -11.26
CA GLU A 27 -11.38 -13.83 -10.94
C GLU A 27 -11.57 -12.83 -9.78
N VAL A 28 -12.67 -12.08 -9.82
CA VAL A 28 -13.05 -11.17 -8.73
C VAL A 28 -13.68 -11.98 -7.60
N GLY A 29 -13.23 -11.73 -6.37
CA GLY A 29 -13.70 -12.42 -5.17
C GLY A 29 -12.87 -13.65 -4.79
N GLU A 30 -11.70 -13.84 -5.40
CA GLU A 30 -10.75 -14.91 -5.07
C GLU A 30 -9.44 -14.34 -4.52
N TRP A 31 -8.82 -15.10 -3.60
CA TRP A 31 -7.51 -14.79 -3.02
C TRP A 31 -6.42 -14.93 -4.08
N ARG A 32 -5.77 -13.82 -4.46
CA ARG A 32 -4.74 -13.79 -5.48
C ARG A 32 -3.45 -14.46 -5.02
N LEU A 33 -3.12 -14.35 -3.74
CA LEU A 33 -1.95 -14.99 -3.18
C LEU A 33 -2.13 -16.52 -3.06
N ALA A 34 -3.34 -17.04 -3.19
CA ALA A 34 -3.59 -18.47 -3.05
C ALA A 34 -3.04 -19.31 -4.21
N ASP A 35 -2.87 -18.73 -5.39
CA ASP A 35 -2.22 -19.40 -6.53
C ASP A 35 -0.77 -19.78 -6.23
N GLU A 36 -0.09 -19.01 -5.38
CA GLU A 36 1.30 -19.24 -4.99
C GLU A 36 1.43 -19.90 -3.61
N LEU A 37 0.62 -19.47 -2.64
CA LEU A 37 0.76 -19.82 -1.22
C LEU A 37 -0.27 -20.84 -0.73
N GLY A 38 -1.22 -21.25 -1.57
CA GLY A 38 -2.40 -22.00 -1.12
C GLY A 38 -3.40 -21.12 -0.36
N PRO A 39 -4.51 -21.68 0.17
CA PRO A 39 -5.52 -20.88 0.87
C PRO A 39 -4.93 -20.19 2.12
N PRO A 40 -5.46 -19.03 2.54
CA PRO A 40 -5.01 -18.40 3.78
C PRO A 40 -5.22 -19.32 4.98
N ASP A 41 -4.24 -19.33 5.90
CA ASP A 41 -4.31 -20.08 7.16
C ASP A 41 -5.41 -19.55 8.07
N HIS A 42 -5.67 -18.24 7.98
CA HIS A 42 -6.62 -17.55 8.84
C HIS A 42 -7.38 -16.48 8.07
N VAL A 43 -8.70 -16.47 8.19
CA VAL A 43 -9.58 -15.50 7.51
C VAL A 43 -10.45 -14.80 8.54
N ILE A 44 -10.38 -13.47 8.56
CA ILE A 44 -11.15 -12.62 9.48
C ILE A 44 -12.09 -11.76 8.63
N LYS A 45 -13.37 -11.71 9.00
CA LYS A 45 -14.39 -10.94 8.28
C LYS A 45 -14.89 -9.77 9.11
N SER A 46 -15.17 -8.64 8.46
CA SER A 46 -15.94 -7.56 9.09
C SER A 46 -17.34 -8.05 9.46
N THR A 47 -18.07 -7.31 10.30
CA THR A 47 -19.52 -7.53 10.44
C THR A 47 -20.23 -7.09 9.15
N ALA A 48 -21.41 -7.68 8.91
CA ALA A 48 -22.23 -7.39 7.74
C ALA A 48 -22.68 -5.93 7.69
N TRP A 49 -22.75 -5.37 6.47
CA TRP A 49 -23.20 -4.00 6.21
C TRP A 49 -23.94 -3.89 4.87
N ASP A 50 -25.04 -3.15 4.84
CA ASP A 50 -25.77 -2.88 3.60
C ASP A 50 -25.13 -1.72 2.83
N VAL A 51 -24.54 -2.00 1.67
CA VAL A 51 -24.04 -0.98 0.75
C VAL A 51 -25.22 -0.50 -0.12
N PRO A 52 -25.60 0.78 -0.07
CA PRO A 52 -26.67 1.30 -0.92
C PRO A 52 -26.19 1.48 -2.35
N ALA A 53 -27.12 1.42 -3.32
CA ALA A 53 -26.84 1.65 -4.74
C ALA A 53 -26.39 3.10 -5.05
N ALA A 54 -26.78 4.08 -4.24
CA ALA A 54 -26.45 5.48 -4.44
C ALA A 54 -26.27 6.18 -3.10
N GLY A 55 -25.40 7.18 -3.05
CA GLY A 55 -25.13 7.93 -1.82
C GLY A 55 -23.87 8.77 -1.90
N GLN A 56 -23.47 9.29 -0.74
CA GLN A 56 -22.14 9.83 -0.52
C GLN A 56 -21.21 8.73 0.00
N ASP A 57 -19.95 9.07 0.26
CA ASP A 57 -19.00 8.20 0.95
C ASP A 57 -19.55 7.68 2.29
N LEU A 58 -19.34 6.39 2.57
CA LEU A 58 -19.76 5.71 3.79
C LEU A 58 -18.57 5.02 4.46
N TRP A 59 -18.49 5.13 5.78
CA TRP A 59 -17.48 4.43 6.59
C TRP A 59 -18.14 3.41 7.51
N TRP A 60 -17.76 2.15 7.34
CA TRP A 60 -18.12 1.05 8.24
C TRP A 60 -16.90 0.65 9.07
N GLU A 61 -16.99 0.82 10.38
CA GLU A 61 -15.85 0.70 11.29
C GLU A 61 -16.10 -0.33 12.42
N PRO A 62 -16.39 -1.60 12.10
CA PRO A 62 -16.60 -2.60 13.13
C PRO A 62 -15.29 -3.06 13.77
N GLU A 63 -15.38 -3.54 15.01
CA GLU A 63 -14.36 -4.35 15.65
C GLU A 63 -14.86 -5.79 15.75
N VAL A 64 -14.03 -6.75 15.33
CA VAL A 64 -14.36 -8.17 15.34
C VAL A 64 -13.28 -8.96 16.07
N ASP A 65 -13.64 -10.03 16.76
CA ASP A 65 -12.65 -10.93 17.34
C ASP A 65 -11.82 -11.56 16.22
N SER A 66 -10.49 -11.54 16.36
CA SER A 66 -9.60 -12.09 15.34
C SER A 66 -9.71 -13.61 15.27
N GLY A 67 -9.98 -14.28 16.40
CA GLY A 67 -9.89 -15.74 16.51
C GLY A 67 -8.45 -16.29 16.51
N ILE A 68 -7.45 -15.42 16.54
CA ILE A 68 -6.02 -15.79 16.61
C ILE A 68 -5.71 -16.19 18.05
N VAL A 69 -5.33 -17.45 18.26
CA VAL A 69 -5.07 -17.99 19.61
C VAL A 69 -3.59 -17.95 20.02
N GLU A 70 -2.69 -17.91 19.04
CA GLU A 70 -1.24 -17.87 19.23
C GLU A 70 -0.63 -16.77 18.37
N SER A 71 0.36 -16.05 18.92
CA SER A 71 0.97 -14.95 18.19
C SER A 71 1.99 -15.52 17.22
N ARG A 72 1.93 -15.12 15.95
CA ARG A 72 2.78 -15.68 14.88
C ARG A 72 3.23 -14.59 13.91
N CYS A 73 4.42 -14.75 13.34
CA CYS A 73 4.86 -13.91 12.22
C CYS A 73 4.04 -14.20 10.96
N ILE A 74 3.57 -13.12 10.35
CA ILE A 74 2.82 -13.19 9.11
C ILE A 74 3.79 -13.29 7.94
N LYS A 75 3.52 -14.22 7.02
CA LYS A 75 4.20 -14.38 5.73
C LYS A 75 3.58 -13.50 4.67
N ALA A 76 2.25 -13.45 4.60
CA ALA A 76 1.53 -12.60 3.68
C ALA A 76 0.13 -12.21 4.18
N ILE A 77 -0.38 -11.09 3.66
CA ILE A 77 -1.71 -10.56 3.94
C ILE A 77 -2.37 -10.16 2.62
N GLU A 78 -3.65 -10.48 2.48
CA GLU A 78 -4.51 -10.00 1.41
C GLU A 78 -5.84 -9.52 2.00
N THR A 79 -6.34 -8.38 1.53
CA THR A 79 -7.69 -7.90 1.84
C THR A 79 -8.58 -8.17 0.64
N LEU A 80 -9.71 -8.82 0.87
CA LEU A 80 -10.65 -9.26 -0.15
C LEU A 80 -12.03 -8.65 0.11
N PRO A 81 -12.41 -7.59 -0.60
CA PRO A 81 -13.80 -7.18 -0.72
C PRO A 81 -14.65 -8.32 -1.29
N SER A 82 -15.95 -8.33 -0.97
CA SER A 82 -16.84 -9.30 -1.62
C SER A 82 -16.89 -9.06 -3.13
N LYS A 83 -17.24 -10.10 -3.88
CA LYS A 83 -17.39 -10.01 -5.33
C LYS A 83 -18.39 -8.94 -5.76
N ASP A 84 -19.51 -8.85 -5.03
CA ASP A 84 -20.62 -7.96 -5.36
C ASP A 84 -20.32 -6.51 -4.97
N ALA A 85 -19.56 -6.29 -3.88
CA ALA A 85 -19.16 -4.96 -3.44
C ALA A 85 -17.81 -4.48 -3.98
N HIS A 86 -17.08 -5.29 -4.75
CA HIS A 86 -15.74 -4.95 -5.26
C HIS A 86 -15.69 -3.62 -6.00
N GLY A 87 -16.75 -3.25 -6.75
CA GLY A 87 -16.84 -1.95 -7.43
C GLY A 87 -17.03 -0.75 -6.49
N SER A 88 -17.61 -1.00 -5.31
CA SER A 88 -17.95 0.02 -4.32
C SER A 88 -16.96 0.14 -3.15
N THR A 89 -16.16 -0.90 -2.86
CA THR A 89 -15.17 -0.86 -1.78
C THR A 89 -13.93 -0.08 -2.21
N HIS A 90 -13.88 1.19 -1.81
CA HIS A 90 -12.77 2.09 -2.16
C HIS A 90 -11.55 1.89 -1.25
N HIS A 91 -11.77 1.80 0.07
CA HIS A 91 -10.77 1.34 1.04
C HIS A 91 -11.33 0.28 1.98
N ALA A 92 -10.45 -0.56 2.52
CA ALA A 92 -10.77 -1.54 3.54
C ALA A 92 -9.58 -1.75 4.48
N ASN A 93 -9.28 -0.72 5.26
CA ASN A 93 -8.14 -0.72 6.15
C ASN A 93 -8.44 -1.53 7.41
N SER A 94 -7.49 -2.36 7.83
CA SER A 94 -7.61 -3.21 9.01
C SER A 94 -6.41 -3.05 9.93
N HIS A 95 -6.64 -3.10 11.23
CA HIS A 95 -5.59 -3.03 12.24
C HIS A 95 -5.88 -3.99 13.39
N PHE A 96 -4.84 -4.52 13.99
CA PHE A 96 -4.96 -5.29 15.22
C PHE A 96 -5.32 -4.36 16.37
N MET A 97 -6.17 -4.87 17.24
CA MET A 97 -6.51 -4.29 18.53
C MET A 97 -6.03 -5.27 19.59
N SER A 98 -5.31 -4.81 20.59
CA SER A 98 -4.83 -5.61 21.72
C SER A 98 -5.30 -5.01 23.03
N GLN A 99 -5.25 -5.79 24.12
CA GLN A 99 -5.60 -5.31 25.45
C GLN A 99 -4.36 -4.84 26.21
N ASP A 100 -4.47 -3.72 26.91
CA ASP A 100 -3.48 -3.28 27.89
C ASP A 100 -3.59 -4.11 29.19
N GLU A 101 -2.70 -3.86 30.16
CA GLU A 101 -2.70 -4.55 31.46
C GLU A 101 -4.02 -4.38 32.26
N ASN A 102 -4.82 -3.36 31.92
CA ASN A 102 -6.11 -3.07 32.55
C ASN A 102 -7.30 -3.66 31.77
N GLY A 103 -7.05 -4.32 30.64
CA GLY A 103 -8.07 -4.90 29.75
C GLY A 103 -8.68 -3.91 28.75
N ASN A 104 -8.15 -2.69 28.61
CA ASN A 104 -8.63 -1.73 27.62
C ASN A 104 -8.08 -2.08 26.23
N TRP A 105 -8.95 -2.05 25.23
CA TRP A 105 -8.56 -2.26 23.84
C TRP A 105 -7.89 -1.02 23.27
N PHE A 106 -6.78 -1.20 22.56
CA PHE A 106 -6.08 -0.16 21.83
C PHE A 106 -5.56 -0.69 20.47
N PRO A 107 -5.43 0.16 19.44
CA PRO A 107 -4.79 -0.23 18.17
C PRO A 107 -3.33 -0.59 18.40
N SER A 108 -2.95 -1.83 18.11
CA SER A 108 -1.61 -2.37 18.38
C SER A 108 -0.73 -2.52 17.14
N GLY A 109 -1.30 -2.44 15.94
CA GLY A 109 -0.53 -2.46 14.71
C GLY A 109 -1.40 -2.50 13.45
N ARG A 110 -0.90 -1.97 12.34
CA ARG A 110 -1.59 -2.05 11.05
C ARG A 110 -1.51 -3.49 10.52
N LEU A 111 -2.66 -4.08 10.19
CA LEU A 111 -2.72 -5.41 9.58
C LEU A 111 -2.59 -5.28 8.06
N SER A 112 -3.53 -4.56 7.46
CA SER A 112 -3.54 -4.28 6.03
C SER A 112 -4.02 -2.86 5.77
N GLU A 113 -3.39 -2.20 4.82
CA GLU A 113 -4.00 -1.10 4.10
C GLU A 113 -4.54 -1.69 2.80
N TYR A 114 -5.80 -1.43 2.50
CA TYR A 114 -6.38 -1.75 1.20
C TYR A 114 -6.99 -0.49 0.63
N ALA A 115 -6.55 -0.16 -0.58
CA ALA A 115 -7.18 0.77 -1.48
C ALA A 115 -7.44 0.06 -2.80
N TYR A 116 -8.46 0.51 -3.53
CA TYR A 116 -8.83 -0.06 -4.81
C TYR A 116 -7.60 -0.30 -5.71
N GLY A 117 -7.44 -1.54 -6.19
CA GLY A 117 -6.32 -2.00 -7.02
C GLY A 117 -5.12 -2.61 -6.25
N LYS A 118 -5.10 -2.56 -4.91
CA LYS A 118 -4.09 -3.25 -4.10
C LYS A 118 -4.42 -4.74 -4.00
N LEU A 119 -3.41 -5.59 -4.22
CA LEU A 119 -3.55 -7.04 -4.09
C LEU A 119 -3.34 -7.48 -2.64
N GLY A 120 -2.23 -7.08 -2.02
CA GLY A 120 -1.85 -7.50 -0.68
C GLY A 120 -0.38 -7.16 -0.42
N GLU A 121 0.18 -7.69 0.67
CA GLU A 121 1.60 -7.53 1.00
C GLU A 121 2.19 -8.87 1.45
N LYS A 122 3.39 -9.17 0.95
CA LYS A 122 4.24 -10.23 1.50
C LYS A 122 5.23 -9.59 2.46
N VAL A 123 5.43 -10.21 3.62
CA VAL A 123 6.48 -9.80 4.56
C VAL A 123 7.80 -10.39 4.04
N PRO A 124 8.83 -9.56 3.81
CA PRO A 124 10.09 -10.04 3.24
C PRO A 124 10.88 -10.92 4.22
N GLU A 125 11.86 -11.64 3.67
CA GLU A 125 12.71 -12.52 4.45
C GLU A 125 13.42 -11.79 5.61
N GLY A 126 13.53 -12.48 6.74
CA GLY A 126 14.14 -11.97 7.97
C GLY A 126 13.33 -10.89 8.69
N ALA A 127 12.09 -10.62 8.26
CA ALA A 127 11.18 -9.70 8.94
C ALA A 127 9.96 -10.40 9.51
N CYS A 128 9.39 -9.83 10.57
CA CYS A 128 8.19 -10.32 11.23
C CYS A 128 7.20 -9.18 11.46
N ARG A 129 6.09 -9.19 10.71
CA ARG A 129 4.86 -8.50 11.13
C ARG A 129 4.08 -9.44 12.01
N LYS A 130 4.02 -9.18 13.31
CA LYS A 130 3.43 -10.10 14.27
C LYS A 130 1.91 -9.98 14.31
N ALA A 131 1.21 -11.09 14.11
CA ALA A 131 -0.21 -11.19 14.42
C ALA A 131 -0.38 -11.51 15.92
N PRO A 132 -0.99 -10.65 16.73
CA PRO A 132 -1.08 -10.89 18.17
C PRO A 132 -2.19 -11.90 18.52
N ALA A 133 -1.89 -12.80 19.45
CA ALA A 133 -2.88 -13.69 20.07
C ALA A 133 -3.96 -12.92 20.82
N ASN A 134 -5.17 -13.46 20.87
CA ASN A 134 -6.33 -12.92 21.58
C ASN A 134 -6.63 -11.46 21.20
N SER A 135 -6.31 -11.09 19.96
CA SER A 135 -6.55 -9.75 19.43
C SER A 135 -7.95 -9.63 18.83
N LYS A 136 -8.38 -8.39 18.59
CA LYS A 136 -9.46 -8.06 17.66
C LYS A 136 -8.88 -7.47 16.39
N VAL A 137 -9.69 -7.40 15.34
CA VAL A 137 -9.41 -6.59 14.15
C VAL A 137 -10.40 -5.43 14.11
N GLY A 138 -9.87 -4.21 14.16
CA GLY A 138 -10.61 -2.99 13.87
C GLY A 138 -10.58 -2.71 12.37
N TRP A 139 -11.74 -2.39 11.80
CA TRP A 139 -11.90 -2.09 10.39
C TRP A 139 -12.17 -0.60 10.18
N SER A 140 -11.77 -0.07 9.03
CA SER A 140 -12.25 1.19 8.48
C SER A 140 -12.48 0.98 6.99
N ILE A 141 -13.71 0.60 6.65
CA ILE A 141 -14.13 0.25 5.29
C ILE A 141 -14.87 1.44 4.71
N HIS A 142 -14.28 2.03 3.67
CA HIS A 142 -14.83 3.15 2.94
C HIS A 142 -15.51 2.63 1.68
N TYR A 143 -16.83 2.74 1.63
CA TYR A 143 -17.63 2.46 0.44
C TYR A 143 -17.98 3.73 -0.31
N TYR A 144 -17.81 3.69 -1.63
CA TYR A 144 -18.36 4.64 -2.57
C TYR A 144 -19.41 3.94 -3.44
N PRO A 145 -20.72 4.24 -3.27
CA PRO A 145 -21.79 3.60 -4.03
C PRO A 145 -21.59 3.65 -5.55
N ASP A 146 -21.61 2.50 -6.22
CA ASP A 146 -21.27 2.35 -7.65
C ASP A 146 -22.51 2.19 -8.57
N GLY A 147 -23.72 2.30 -8.01
CA GLY A 147 -24.98 2.04 -8.71
C GLY A 147 -25.64 0.72 -8.33
N ASN A 148 -24.95 -0.17 -7.62
CA ASN A 148 -25.46 -1.47 -7.20
C ASN A 148 -25.64 -1.52 -5.68
N ALA A 149 -26.81 -1.96 -5.21
CA ALA A 149 -27.00 -2.20 -3.79
C ALA A 149 -26.51 -3.61 -3.44
N VAL A 150 -25.73 -3.72 -2.37
CA VAL A 150 -25.17 -4.99 -1.89
C VAL A 150 -25.61 -5.17 -0.43
N PRO A 151 -26.63 -6.01 -0.17
CA PRO A 151 -27.05 -6.30 1.19
C PRO A 151 -26.04 -7.21 1.90
N ASP A 152 -25.89 -7.01 3.22
CA ASP A 152 -25.07 -7.84 4.10
C ASP A 152 -23.61 -8.05 3.61
N ASP A 153 -23.01 -7.03 3.00
CA ASP A 153 -21.63 -7.09 2.53
C ASP A 153 -20.65 -7.30 3.68
N GLN A 154 -19.59 -8.07 3.42
CA GLN A 154 -18.49 -8.29 4.35
C GLN A 154 -17.16 -8.28 3.61
N VAL A 155 -16.21 -7.49 4.11
CA VAL A 155 -14.82 -7.56 3.67
C VAL A 155 -14.08 -8.60 4.50
N SER A 156 -13.20 -9.36 3.83
CA SER A 156 -12.36 -10.37 4.46
C SER A 156 -10.89 -9.94 4.43
N VAL A 157 -10.10 -10.37 5.41
CA VAL A 157 -8.64 -10.32 5.37
C VAL A 157 -8.11 -11.72 5.60
N GLY A 158 -7.27 -12.18 4.66
CA GLY A 158 -6.58 -13.46 4.69
C GLY A 158 -5.17 -13.27 5.21
N ILE A 159 -4.75 -14.15 6.11
CA ILE A 159 -3.41 -14.17 6.70
C ILE A 159 -2.79 -15.53 6.40
N TRP A 160 -1.59 -15.50 5.84
CA TRP A 160 -0.70 -16.66 5.71
C TRP A 160 0.40 -16.51 6.75
N TYR A 161 0.64 -17.54 7.54
CA TYR A 161 1.73 -17.58 8.49
C TYR A 161 2.94 -18.30 7.89
N HIS A 162 4.11 -18.10 8.49
CA HIS A 162 5.23 -18.98 8.22
C HIS A 162 4.95 -20.39 8.79
N ASP A 163 5.30 -21.41 8.02
CA ASP A 163 5.27 -22.82 8.42
C ASP A 163 6.69 -23.37 8.67
N GLU A 164 6.79 -24.65 9.06
CA GLU A 164 8.09 -25.30 9.33
C GLU A 164 8.93 -25.48 8.04
N GLU A 165 8.31 -25.53 6.86
CA GLU A 165 9.00 -25.74 5.58
C GLU A 165 9.66 -24.46 5.06
N ASP A 166 9.17 -23.28 5.51
CA ASP A 166 9.72 -21.98 5.17
C ASP A 166 11.13 -21.71 5.74
N ASN A 167 11.62 -22.56 6.65
CA ASN A 167 12.88 -22.34 7.39
C ASN A 167 12.96 -20.95 8.06
N PHE A 168 11.81 -20.37 8.40
CA PHE A 168 11.73 -19.06 9.02
C PHE A 168 12.06 -19.14 10.52
N ASN A 169 13.02 -18.33 10.96
CA ASN A 169 13.39 -18.24 12.37
C ASN A 169 12.81 -16.96 13.00
N GLU A 170 11.71 -17.08 13.75
CA GLU A 170 11.07 -15.95 14.44
C GLU A 170 12.00 -15.29 15.48
N GLU A 171 12.94 -16.03 16.08
CA GLU A 171 13.85 -15.48 17.10
C GLU A 171 14.94 -14.57 16.51
N GLU A 172 15.29 -14.78 15.24
CA GLU A 172 16.28 -13.98 14.51
C GLU A 172 15.63 -12.91 13.62
N ALA A 173 14.30 -12.92 13.49
CA ALA A 173 13.58 -12.00 12.64
C ALA A 173 13.48 -10.59 13.26
N TYR A 174 13.68 -9.59 12.43
CA TYR A 174 13.49 -8.19 12.80
C TYR A 174 12.00 -7.82 12.82
N THR A 175 11.61 -6.94 13.73
CA THR A 175 10.22 -6.45 13.76
C THR A 175 9.93 -5.61 12.51
N GLN A 176 8.78 -5.83 11.89
CA GLN A 176 8.31 -5.02 10.77
C GLN A 176 6.91 -4.50 11.02
N ASP A 177 6.68 -3.23 10.71
CA ASP A 177 5.37 -2.59 10.75
C ASP A 177 5.03 -1.86 9.45
N LEU A 178 3.72 -1.62 9.26
CA LEU A 178 3.18 -0.79 8.19
C LEU A 178 2.67 0.51 8.79
N THR A 179 3.40 1.59 8.54
CA THR A 179 3.11 2.90 9.14
C THR A 179 2.70 3.92 8.08
N LEU A 180 1.83 4.84 8.52
CA LEU A 180 1.33 5.96 7.72
C LEU A 180 2.24 7.18 7.88
N TYR A 181 2.82 7.66 6.79
CA TYR A 181 3.69 8.83 6.76
C TYR A 181 3.00 9.98 6.04
N PHE A 182 2.60 11.00 6.81
CA PHE A 182 1.93 12.18 6.28
C PHE A 182 2.92 13.20 5.71
N LEU A 183 2.47 13.92 4.69
CA LEU A 183 3.12 15.13 4.18
C LEU A 183 2.41 16.37 4.77
N ASP A 184 3.17 17.45 4.99
CA ASP A 184 2.69 18.76 5.47
C ASP A 184 1.75 18.71 6.70
N GLY A 185 2.15 17.95 7.72
CA GLY A 185 1.40 17.83 8.97
C GLY A 185 0.06 17.09 8.86
N GLY A 186 -0.26 16.51 7.70
CA GLY A 186 -1.43 15.64 7.52
C GLY A 186 -2.75 16.36 7.26
N GLY A 187 -2.74 17.65 6.89
CA GLY A 187 -3.97 18.23 6.33
C GLY A 187 -4.14 19.74 6.24
N ASP A 188 -3.11 20.56 6.45
CA ASP A 188 -3.25 22.03 6.40
C ASP A 188 -2.74 22.64 5.09
N TYR A 189 -3.25 22.14 3.96
CA TYR A 189 -2.94 22.69 2.65
C TYR A 189 -4.20 22.99 1.83
N LEU A 190 -4.07 23.97 0.93
CA LEU A 190 -5.11 24.40 0.00
C LEU A 190 -4.52 24.57 -1.40
N ILE A 191 -5.09 23.85 -2.36
CA ILE A 191 -4.76 23.95 -3.77
C ILE A 191 -5.70 24.99 -4.41
N PRO A 192 -5.18 26.09 -4.99
CA PRO A 192 -6.03 27.10 -5.59
C PRO A 192 -6.73 26.59 -6.86
N PRO A 193 -7.87 27.20 -7.23
CA PRO A 193 -8.49 27.01 -8.54
C PRO A 193 -7.47 27.21 -9.66
N HIS A 194 -7.45 26.31 -10.65
CA HIS A 194 -6.47 26.28 -11.73
C HIS A 194 -5.00 26.30 -11.29
N GLY A 195 -4.75 25.87 -10.06
CA GLY A 195 -3.46 25.90 -9.40
C GLY A 195 -2.71 24.58 -9.44
N LYS A 196 -1.46 24.63 -8.99
CA LYS A 196 -0.65 23.47 -8.67
C LYS A 196 -0.10 23.63 -7.27
N LEU A 197 0.13 22.52 -6.59
CA LEU A 197 0.72 22.49 -5.26
C LEU A 197 1.78 21.40 -5.19
N MET A 198 2.75 21.59 -4.30
CA MET A 198 3.68 20.57 -3.88
C MET A 198 3.68 20.55 -2.35
N THR A 199 3.61 19.35 -1.75
CA THR A 199 3.72 19.14 -0.30
C THR A 199 4.92 18.24 0.00
N GLN A 200 5.50 18.38 1.20
CA GLN A 200 6.58 17.51 1.66
C GLN A 200 6.35 16.99 3.08
N GLY A 201 6.82 15.78 3.33
CA GLY A 201 6.90 15.17 4.66
C GLY A 201 8.33 14.71 4.93
N PHE A 202 8.76 14.81 6.19
CA PHE A 202 10.11 14.44 6.62
C PHE A 202 10.01 13.49 7.80
N HIS A 203 10.78 12.41 7.76
CA HIS A 203 10.86 11.49 8.88
C HIS A 203 12.27 10.93 9.02
N SER A 204 12.72 10.77 10.26
CA SER A 204 14.02 10.17 10.59
C SER A 204 13.81 9.08 11.63
N PHE A 205 14.63 8.04 11.56
CA PHE A 205 14.65 6.93 12.51
C PHE A 205 15.79 7.12 13.50
N ASP A 206 15.59 6.69 14.75
CA ASP A 206 16.61 6.72 15.81
C ASP A 206 17.50 5.46 15.82
N HIS A 207 17.25 4.52 14.91
CA HIS A 207 17.98 3.28 14.68
C HIS A 207 17.97 2.97 13.17
N PRO A 208 18.84 2.07 12.66
CA PRO A 208 18.82 1.70 11.26
C PRO A 208 17.55 0.95 10.87
N VAL A 209 17.06 1.17 9.65
CA VAL A 209 15.87 0.50 9.13
C VAL A 209 16.06 0.03 7.69
N ARG A 210 15.28 -0.97 7.30
CA ARG A 210 15.11 -1.42 5.92
C ARG A 210 13.70 -1.08 5.45
N ILE A 211 13.57 -0.48 4.27
CA ILE A 211 12.27 -0.15 3.68
C ILE A 211 11.82 -1.28 2.77
N ASP A 212 10.73 -1.94 3.12
CA ASP A 212 10.27 -3.15 2.46
C ASP A 212 9.24 -2.88 1.37
N SER A 213 8.40 -1.86 1.57
CA SER A 213 7.45 -1.40 0.56
C SER A 213 7.17 0.09 0.69
N TRP A 214 6.69 0.68 -0.39
CA TRP A 214 6.19 2.05 -0.42
C TRP A 214 4.92 2.13 -1.26
N GLN A 215 3.87 2.71 -0.68
CA GLN A 215 2.58 2.88 -1.33
C GLN A 215 2.18 4.37 -1.28
N PRO A 216 2.33 5.12 -2.38
CA PRO A 216 1.89 6.49 -2.45
C PRO A 216 0.36 6.56 -2.50
N HIS A 217 -0.21 7.49 -1.73
CA HIS A 217 -1.64 7.73 -1.75
C HIS A 217 -1.96 9.23 -1.87
N LEU A 218 -2.69 9.54 -2.93
CA LEU A 218 -3.21 10.86 -3.29
C LEU A 218 -4.68 10.69 -3.73
N HIS A 219 -5.42 11.78 -3.96
CA HIS A 219 -6.71 11.72 -4.65
C HIS A 219 -6.60 12.34 -6.06
N LEU A 220 -7.71 12.78 -6.64
CA LEU A 220 -7.88 13.03 -8.08
C LEU A 220 -6.98 14.12 -8.69
N ARG A 221 -6.43 15.05 -7.90
CA ARG A 221 -5.45 16.07 -8.33
C ARG A 221 -4.01 15.60 -8.19
N GLY A 222 -3.75 14.51 -7.46
CA GLY A 222 -2.43 13.91 -7.39
C GLY A 222 -1.89 13.57 -8.78
N VAL A 223 -0.63 13.92 -9.06
CA VAL A 223 0.02 13.59 -10.34
C VAL A 223 1.32 12.82 -10.14
N ALA A 224 1.99 13.01 -9.01
CA ALA A 224 3.21 12.29 -8.69
C ALA A 224 3.49 12.27 -7.18
N MET A 225 4.23 11.26 -6.75
CA MET A 225 4.87 11.22 -5.43
C MET A 225 6.25 10.59 -5.52
N SER A 226 7.19 11.10 -4.73
CA SER A 226 8.55 10.58 -4.59
C SER A 226 8.87 10.27 -3.14
N MET A 227 9.78 9.31 -2.95
CA MET A 227 10.48 9.08 -1.69
C MET A 227 11.98 9.20 -1.94
N GLU A 228 12.62 10.13 -1.25
CA GLU A 228 14.06 10.34 -1.25
C GLU A 228 14.62 10.06 0.15
N VAL A 229 15.92 9.77 0.24
CA VAL A 229 16.66 9.79 1.50
C VAL A 229 17.70 10.90 1.44
N PHE A 230 17.83 11.64 2.54
CA PHE A 230 18.87 12.63 2.77
C PHE A 230 19.77 12.18 3.92
N TYR A 231 21.08 12.25 3.71
CA TYR A 231 22.11 11.88 4.67
C TYR A 231 22.74 13.16 5.26
N PRO A 232 22.37 13.59 6.48
CA PRO A 232 22.82 14.87 7.03
C PRO A 232 24.34 14.98 7.17
N GLU A 233 25.03 13.87 7.44
CA GLU A 233 26.49 13.85 7.64
C GLU A 233 27.26 14.19 6.36
N THR A 234 26.76 13.76 5.20
CA THR A 234 27.44 13.95 3.90
C THR A 234 26.79 15.02 3.03
N GLY A 235 25.54 15.39 3.33
CA GLY A 235 24.70 16.22 2.47
C GLY A 235 24.21 15.52 1.21
N ARG A 236 24.45 14.20 1.07
CA ARG A 236 24.00 13.41 -0.09
C ARG A 236 22.49 13.21 -0.03
N LYS A 237 21.87 13.20 -1.21
CA LYS A 237 20.46 12.86 -1.40
C LYS A 237 20.32 11.79 -2.48
N GLU A 238 19.45 10.82 -2.26
CA GLU A 238 19.19 9.69 -3.17
C GLU A 238 17.69 9.46 -3.33
N VAL A 239 17.24 9.19 -4.56
CA VAL A 239 15.85 8.81 -4.83
C VAL A 239 15.69 7.31 -4.56
N LEU A 240 14.73 6.95 -3.72
CA LEU A 240 14.40 5.56 -3.40
C LEU A 240 13.24 5.04 -4.25
N SER A 241 12.19 5.85 -4.39
CA SER A 241 10.99 5.50 -5.15
C SER A 241 10.34 6.71 -5.81
N GLN A 242 9.68 6.47 -6.94
CA GLN A 242 9.05 7.52 -7.76
C GLN A 242 7.81 6.98 -8.49
N ALA A 243 6.65 7.59 -8.24
CA ALA A 243 5.45 7.45 -9.06
C ALA A 243 5.27 8.74 -9.87
N SER A 244 5.68 8.72 -11.15
CA SER A 244 5.70 9.93 -12.01
C SER A 244 4.43 10.19 -12.81
N ASN A 245 3.52 9.21 -12.90
CA ASN A 245 2.24 9.31 -13.59
C ASN A 245 1.17 8.65 -12.72
N TRP A 246 1.02 9.19 -11.51
CA TRP A 246 0.16 8.60 -10.50
C TRP A 246 -1.32 8.73 -10.91
N ASN A 247 -2.14 7.75 -10.53
CA ASN A 247 -3.57 7.71 -10.78
C ASN A 247 -4.28 7.14 -9.55
N ALA A 248 -5.42 7.71 -9.16
CA ALA A 248 -6.19 7.30 -7.98
C ALA A 248 -6.75 5.88 -8.04
N GLY A 249 -6.81 5.26 -9.22
CA GLY A 249 -7.14 3.85 -9.40
C GLY A 249 -5.92 2.91 -9.28
N TRP A 250 -4.71 3.43 -9.07
CA TRP A 250 -3.47 2.67 -8.93
C TRP A 250 -2.85 2.91 -7.54
N ASN A 251 -3.46 2.32 -6.51
CA ASN A 251 -2.95 2.40 -5.13
C ASN A 251 -2.08 1.20 -4.77
N HIS A 252 -1.30 0.68 -5.71
CA HIS A 252 -0.54 -0.54 -5.47
C HIS A 252 0.62 -0.30 -4.48
N SER A 253 0.90 -1.31 -3.63
CA SER A 253 2.10 -1.30 -2.80
C SER A 253 3.30 -1.66 -3.66
N HIS A 254 4.30 -0.78 -3.73
CA HIS A 254 5.55 -1.08 -4.42
C HIS A 254 6.48 -1.81 -3.45
N THR A 255 6.39 -3.14 -3.44
CA THR A 255 7.29 -4.01 -2.67
C THR A 255 8.65 -4.08 -3.36
N TYR A 256 9.72 -3.87 -2.59
CA TYR A 256 11.08 -4.02 -3.09
C TYR A 256 11.46 -5.50 -3.13
N GLU A 257 12.23 -5.89 -4.15
CA GLU A 257 12.79 -7.24 -4.24
C GLU A 257 13.80 -7.50 -3.13
N ASP A 258 13.88 -8.76 -2.68
CA ASP A 258 14.80 -9.16 -1.63
C ASP A 258 16.27 -8.87 -1.98
N GLY A 259 16.97 -8.31 -1.00
CA GLY A 259 18.31 -7.76 -1.12
C GLY A 259 18.37 -6.36 -1.72
N PHE A 260 17.34 -5.87 -2.42
CA PHE A 260 17.32 -4.54 -3.05
C PHE A 260 16.54 -3.48 -2.26
N GLN A 261 15.98 -3.84 -1.11
CA GLN A 261 15.30 -2.92 -0.20
C GLN A 261 16.21 -1.75 0.22
N PRO A 262 15.76 -0.48 0.21
CA PRO A 262 16.55 0.63 0.76
C PRO A 262 16.96 0.38 2.21
N LEU A 263 18.26 0.57 2.50
CA LEU A 263 18.83 0.51 3.86
C LEU A 263 19.10 1.94 4.31
N ILE A 264 18.51 2.35 5.43
CA ILE A 264 18.53 3.71 5.93
C ILE A 264 19.19 3.71 7.31
N PRO A 265 20.35 4.36 7.48
CA PRO A 265 21.02 4.41 8.78
C PRO A 265 20.26 5.35 9.73
N ALA A 266 20.50 5.18 11.03
CA ALA A 266 19.98 6.08 12.06
C ALA A 266 20.32 7.55 11.74
N GLY A 267 19.36 8.45 11.93
CA GLY A 267 19.52 9.88 11.69
C GLY A 267 19.46 10.32 10.22
N ALA A 268 19.48 9.40 9.24
CA ALA A 268 19.09 9.75 7.88
C ALA A 268 17.59 10.12 7.83
N THR A 269 17.24 11.00 6.89
CA THR A 269 15.87 11.54 6.78
C THR A 269 15.25 11.09 5.47
N ILE A 270 14.13 10.37 5.54
CA ILE A 270 13.28 10.16 4.37
C ILE A 270 12.48 11.43 4.09
N ILE A 271 12.40 11.79 2.82
CA ILE A 271 11.68 12.95 2.30
C ILE A 271 10.63 12.45 1.33
N LEU A 272 9.36 12.61 1.70
CA LEU A 272 8.25 12.38 0.81
C LEU A 272 7.89 13.70 0.13
N THR A 273 7.69 13.68 -1.19
CA THR A 273 7.23 14.85 -1.94
C THR A 273 6.06 14.45 -2.81
N ALA A 274 4.96 15.20 -2.76
CA ALA A 274 3.79 14.99 -3.59
C ALA A 274 3.50 16.24 -4.43
N TRP A 275 2.97 16.03 -5.64
CA TRP A 275 2.59 17.09 -6.55
C TRP A 275 1.13 16.96 -6.97
N PHE A 276 0.47 18.10 -7.08
CA PHE A 276 -0.94 18.21 -7.42
C PHE A 276 -1.18 19.14 -8.61
N ASP A 277 -2.15 18.80 -9.45
CA ASP A 277 -2.61 19.59 -10.58
C ASP A 277 -4.14 19.79 -10.51
N ASN A 278 -4.56 20.97 -10.05
CA ASN A 278 -5.96 21.41 -10.01
C ASN A 278 -6.32 22.26 -11.26
N THR A 279 -5.57 22.16 -12.35
CA THR A 279 -5.92 22.82 -13.62
C THR A 279 -6.97 22.04 -14.40
N ALA A 280 -7.62 22.71 -15.35
CA ALA A 280 -8.53 22.08 -16.31
C ALA A 280 -7.83 21.10 -17.29
N ASN A 281 -6.49 21.04 -17.29
CA ASN A 281 -5.73 20.11 -18.13
C ASN A 281 -5.56 18.74 -17.47
N ASN A 282 -5.80 18.62 -16.16
CA ASN A 282 -5.82 17.32 -15.50
C ASN A 282 -7.16 16.63 -15.80
N PRO A 283 -7.18 15.54 -16.58
CA PRO A 283 -8.42 14.86 -16.96
C PRO A 283 -9.13 14.20 -15.78
N LEU A 284 -8.44 14.00 -14.65
CA LEU A 284 -9.00 13.43 -13.43
C LEU A 284 -9.64 14.49 -12.53
N ASN A 285 -9.42 15.77 -12.78
CA ASN A 285 -9.94 16.84 -11.95
C ASN A 285 -11.45 17.05 -12.19
N PRO A 286 -12.32 16.80 -11.19
CA PRO A 286 -13.76 16.91 -11.37
C PRO A 286 -14.25 18.37 -11.45
N ASP A 287 -13.53 19.31 -10.84
CA ASP A 287 -13.88 20.74 -10.84
C ASP A 287 -12.62 21.60 -10.56
N PRO A 288 -12.02 22.23 -11.60
CA PRO A 288 -10.84 23.08 -11.45
C PRO A 288 -11.14 24.49 -10.91
N ASP A 289 -12.41 24.87 -10.76
CA ASP A 289 -12.81 26.19 -10.26
C ASP A 289 -12.86 26.25 -8.73
N GLN A 290 -12.73 25.12 -8.03
CA GLN A 290 -12.77 25.06 -6.56
C GLN A 290 -11.40 25.16 -5.91
N TRP A 291 -11.41 25.70 -4.69
CA TRP A 291 -10.35 25.47 -3.72
C TRP A 291 -10.47 24.05 -3.18
N VAL A 292 -9.36 23.33 -3.15
CA VAL A 292 -9.31 21.93 -2.70
C VAL A 292 -8.36 21.83 -1.52
N GLY A 293 -8.85 21.31 -0.40
CA GLY A 293 -8.04 21.08 0.79
C GLY A 293 -7.87 19.59 1.08
N ALA A 294 -7.11 19.30 2.14
CA ALA A 294 -7.00 17.94 2.61
C ALA A 294 -8.34 17.43 3.19
N GLY A 295 -8.64 16.15 2.98
CA GLY A 295 -9.86 15.52 3.49
C GLY A 295 -9.99 14.07 3.07
N GLN A 296 -11.03 13.40 3.60
CA GLN A 296 -11.22 11.96 3.41
C GLN A 296 -12.06 11.58 2.19
N ARG A 297 -12.77 12.55 1.59
CA ARG A 297 -13.61 12.28 0.42
C ARG A 297 -12.75 12.25 -0.84
N THR A 298 -13.15 11.48 -1.84
CA THR A 298 -12.47 11.43 -3.14
C THR A 298 -12.34 12.80 -3.82
N THR A 299 -13.23 13.76 -3.49
CA THR A 299 -13.20 15.13 -4.02
C THR A 299 -12.31 16.10 -3.24
N ASP A 300 -11.96 15.76 -2.00
CA ASP A 300 -10.88 16.41 -1.24
C ASP A 300 -9.53 15.83 -1.69
N GLU A 301 -8.43 16.21 -1.05
CA GLU A 301 -7.11 15.62 -1.30
C GLU A 301 -6.50 14.89 -0.11
N MET A 302 -5.58 13.98 -0.42
CA MET A 302 -4.70 13.36 0.57
C MET A 302 -3.25 13.45 0.13
N SER A 303 -2.35 13.46 1.11
CA SER A 303 -0.91 13.44 0.86
C SER A 303 -0.22 12.58 1.92
N HIS A 304 -0.13 11.29 1.65
CA HIS A 304 0.58 10.37 2.53
C HIS A 304 1.13 9.17 1.77
N ALA A 305 2.07 8.46 2.39
CA ALA A 305 2.49 7.14 1.94
C ALA A 305 2.37 6.13 3.07
N TRP A 306 1.94 4.92 2.72
CA TRP A 306 2.12 3.76 3.59
C TRP A 306 3.47 3.14 3.29
N ILE A 307 4.25 2.87 4.33
CA ILE A 307 5.60 2.32 4.19
C ILE A 307 5.74 1.16 5.16
N ALA A 308 6.09 -0.01 4.63
CA ALA A 308 6.49 -1.14 5.46
C ALA A 308 7.97 -0.99 5.82
N VAL A 309 8.26 -1.02 7.12
CA VAL A 309 9.60 -0.75 7.68
C VAL A 309 10.01 -1.90 8.56
N THR A 310 11.13 -2.54 8.23
CA THR A 310 11.82 -3.49 9.11
C THR A 310 12.82 -2.74 9.98
N HIS A 311 12.72 -2.89 11.29
CA HIS A 311 13.51 -2.21 12.30
C HIS A 311 14.74 -3.04 12.67
N LEU A 312 15.94 -2.53 12.33
CA LEU A 312 17.20 -3.25 12.48
C LEU A 312 17.97 -2.77 13.72
N ASP A 313 18.88 -3.62 14.19
CA ASP A 313 20.00 -3.21 15.03
C ASP A 313 21.24 -2.90 14.16
N ASP A 314 22.28 -2.33 14.78
CA ASP A 314 23.51 -1.97 14.07
C ASP A 314 24.19 -3.20 13.46
N GLU A 315 24.16 -4.36 14.13
CA GLU A 315 24.75 -5.60 13.63
C GLU A 315 24.03 -6.11 12.37
N GLY A 316 22.69 -6.13 12.40
CA GLY A 316 21.85 -6.49 11.25
C GLY A 316 22.04 -5.58 10.07
N TYR A 317 22.10 -4.28 10.32
CA TYR A 317 22.33 -3.27 9.29
C TYR A 317 23.68 -3.46 8.59
N GLU A 318 24.76 -3.61 9.35
CA GLU A 318 26.11 -3.83 8.79
C GLU A 318 26.21 -5.17 8.04
N LYS A 319 25.55 -6.22 8.55
CA LYS A 319 25.46 -7.51 7.86
C LYS A 319 24.78 -7.35 6.48
N MET A 320 23.62 -6.69 6.41
CA MET A 320 22.91 -6.49 5.15
C MET A 320 23.68 -5.60 4.17
N LEU A 321 24.43 -4.60 4.66
CA LEU A 321 25.33 -3.81 3.83
C LEU A 321 26.44 -4.67 3.22
N ALA A 322 27.07 -5.55 4.01
CA ALA A 322 28.10 -6.46 3.52
C ALA A 322 27.54 -7.45 2.48
N GLU A 323 26.38 -8.04 2.73
CA GLU A 323 25.69 -8.95 1.78
C GLU A 323 25.37 -8.24 0.46
N ARG A 324 24.93 -6.98 0.53
CA ARG A 324 24.70 -6.13 -0.65
C ARG A 324 25.97 -5.87 -1.43
N GLU A 325 27.07 -5.52 -0.76
CA GLU A 325 28.35 -5.28 -1.40
C GLU A 325 28.85 -6.54 -2.12
N GLU A 326 28.79 -7.71 -1.47
CA GLU A 326 29.17 -8.97 -2.08
C GLU A 326 28.32 -9.30 -3.32
N ARG A 327 27.00 -9.10 -3.25
CA ARG A 327 26.11 -9.30 -4.39
C ARG A 327 26.50 -8.38 -5.56
N ASP A 328 26.71 -7.10 -5.30
CA ASP A 328 27.03 -6.13 -6.34
C ASP A 328 28.39 -6.41 -6.99
N GLN A 329 29.38 -6.86 -6.20
CA GLN A 329 30.65 -7.36 -6.72
C GLN A 329 30.48 -8.60 -7.61
N ARG A 330 29.64 -9.57 -7.22
CA ARG A 330 29.33 -10.77 -8.05
C ARG A 330 28.67 -10.38 -9.38
N ASN A 331 27.74 -9.43 -9.37
CA ASN A 331 27.05 -8.94 -10.56
C ASN A 331 27.99 -8.18 -11.52
N MET A 332 28.98 -7.46 -10.99
CA MET A 332 30.01 -6.82 -11.81
C MET A 332 30.98 -7.83 -12.44
N ALA A 333 31.32 -8.91 -11.73
CA ALA A 333 32.23 -9.95 -12.23
C ALA A 333 31.62 -10.85 -13.32
N THR A 334 30.29 -10.86 -13.46
CA THR A 334 29.55 -11.67 -14.45
C THR A 334 29.15 -10.90 -15.71
N ARG A 335 29.43 -9.59 -15.79
CA ARG A 335 29.24 -8.74 -16.98
C ARG A 335 30.54 -8.61 -17.80
#